data_AF-A0A936TID4-F1
#
_entry.id   AF-A0A936TID4-F1
#
_cell.length_a   1.000
_cell.length_b   1.000
_cell.length_c   1.000
_cell.angle_alpha   90.00
_cell.angle_beta   90.00
_cell.angle_gamma   90.00
#
_symmetry.space_group_name_H-M   'P 1'
#
loop_
_entity.id
_entity.type
_entity.pdbx_description
1 polymer ?
#
loop_
_entity_poly.entity_id
_entity_poly.type
_entity_poly.pdbx_seq_one_letter_code
_entity_poly.pdbx_strand_id
1 'polypeptide(L)'
;MNPSVRTGTRWLTALTIAFALWATTPRAYAESLAVIVNRNNPITSLTNPAVADMYRGEILHWPNGDRVKLVNRDISAETRRVFYLRVLNARPDQVFYREGTPIPIQSVIERTEDAVVRFVGVIEGAIGYVTLTKLKTMRDDQVKVVLIVEDP
;
A
#
# COMPACT_ATOMS: atom_id res chain seq x y z
N MET A 1 -5.31 8.29 -74.78
CA MET A 1 -4.62 9.01 -73.69
C MET A 1 -5.39 8.77 -72.40
N ASN A 2 -4.70 8.24 -71.38
CA ASN A 2 -5.15 8.16 -69.98
C ASN A 2 -4.81 9.52 -69.30
N PRO A 3 -5.51 9.95 -68.23
CA PRO A 3 -5.19 9.39 -66.93
C PRO A 3 -6.40 9.09 -66.04
N SER A 4 -6.23 8.01 -65.28
CA SER A 4 -6.97 7.63 -64.08
C SER A 4 -6.69 8.59 -62.93
N VAL A 5 -7.72 9.04 -62.20
CA VAL A 5 -7.57 9.60 -60.85
C VAL A 5 -8.34 8.72 -59.87
N ARG A 6 -7.63 7.74 -59.29
CA ARG A 6 -7.98 7.10 -58.02
C ARG A 6 -7.29 7.91 -56.92
N THR A 7 -8.01 8.43 -55.92
CA THR A 7 -7.60 8.47 -54.49
C THR A 7 -8.56 9.32 -53.65
N GLY A 8 -9.73 8.78 -53.30
CA GLY A 8 -10.67 9.44 -52.37
C GLY A 8 -10.85 8.71 -51.02
N THR A 9 -10.24 7.54 -50.83
CA THR A 9 -10.66 6.61 -49.76
C THR A 9 -9.60 6.41 -48.66
N ARG A 10 -8.40 7.00 -48.79
CA ARG A 10 -7.29 6.78 -47.85
C ARG A 10 -7.32 7.66 -46.59
N TRP A 11 -8.14 8.70 -46.57
CA TRP A 11 -8.17 9.69 -45.49
C TRP A 11 -9.18 9.31 -44.38
N LEU A 12 -10.23 8.58 -44.74
CA LEU A 12 -11.25 8.11 -43.79
C LEU A 12 -10.74 6.96 -42.90
N THR A 13 -9.85 6.11 -43.42
CA THR A 13 -9.26 5.00 -42.64
C THR A 13 -8.22 5.45 -41.62
N ALA A 14 -7.55 6.58 -41.85
CA ALA A 14 -6.52 7.11 -40.94
C ALA A 14 -7.15 7.73 -39.67
N LEU A 15 -8.32 8.36 -39.80
CA LEU A 15 -9.05 8.96 -38.68
C LEU A 15 -9.63 7.92 -37.71
N THR A 16 -10.06 6.75 -38.21
CA THR A 16 -10.57 5.66 -37.36
C THR A 16 -9.50 5.00 -36.49
N ILE A 17 -8.24 4.92 -36.95
CA ILE A 17 -7.15 4.33 -36.15
C ILE A 17 -6.72 5.29 -35.03
N ALA A 18 -6.71 6.60 -35.29
CA ALA A 18 -6.39 7.61 -34.27
C ALA A 18 -7.44 7.68 -33.14
N PHE A 19 -8.72 7.46 -33.44
CA PHE A 19 -9.79 7.46 -32.43
C PHE A 19 -9.77 6.19 -31.55
N ALA A 20 -9.38 5.05 -32.11
CA ALA A 20 -9.29 3.79 -31.35
C ALA A 20 -8.15 3.78 -30.31
N LEU A 21 -7.06 4.53 -30.54
CA LEU A 21 -5.96 4.66 -29.57
C LEU A 21 -6.25 5.62 -28.40
N TRP A 22 -7.28 6.46 -28.47
CA TRP A 22 -7.68 7.32 -27.36
C TRP A 22 -8.63 6.65 -26.37
N ALA A 23 -9.24 5.52 -26.75
CA ALA A 23 -10.20 4.82 -25.91
C ALA A 23 -9.56 3.90 -24.85
N THR A 24 -8.25 3.69 -24.89
CA THR A 24 -7.54 2.84 -23.91
C THR A 24 -6.83 3.70 -22.86
N THR A 25 -7.60 4.41 -22.02
CA THR A 25 -7.02 4.92 -20.78
C THR A 25 -6.83 3.72 -19.84
N PRO A 26 -5.59 3.38 -19.43
CA PRO A 26 -5.41 2.34 -18.43
C PRO A 26 -6.09 2.79 -17.15
N ARG A 27 -7.12 2.06 -16.73
CA ARG A 27 -7.77 2.26 -15.44
C ARG A 27 -6.80 1.74 -14.38
N ALA A 28 -6.09 2.65 -13.72
CA ALA A 28 -5.31 2.30 -12.53
C ALA A 28 -6.31 1.85 -11.46
N TYR A 29 -6.47 0.53 -11.30
CA TYR A 29 -7.15 -0.02 -10.13
C TYR A 29 -6.26 0.25 -8.92
N ALA A 30 -6.72 1.09 -8.01
CA ALA A 30 -6.01 1.27 -6.77
C ALA A 30 -6.25 0.02 -5.90
N GLU A 31 -5.15 -0.50 -5.36
CA GLU A 31 -5.14 -1.81 -4.75
C GLU A 31 -5.42 -1.68 -3.25
N SER A 32 -6.35 -2.49 -2.71
CA SER A 32 -6.59 -2.55 -1.27
C SER A 32 -5.33 -2.99 -0.53
N LEU A 33 -5.05 -2.36 0.62
CA LEU A 33 -3.94 -2.71 1.48
C LEU A 33 -4.36 -3.72 2.55
N ALA A 34 -3.45 -4.62 2.88
CA ALA A 34 -3.53 -5.47 4.05
C ALA A 34 -2.57 -4.95 5.12
N VAL A 35 -3.11 -4.63 6.30
CA VAL A 35 -2.31 -4.44 7.50
C VAL A 35 -2.09 -5.80 8.13
N ILE A 36 -0.81 -6.14 8.31
CA ILE A 36 -0.37 -7.45 8.75
C ILE A 36 0.40 -7.37 10.06
N VAL A 37 0.29 -8.44 10.83
CA VAL A 37 1.06 -8.70 12.05
C VAL A 37 1.61 -10.12 12.01
N ASN A 38 2.57 -10.41 12.89
CA ASN A 38 3.03 -11.78 13.11
C ASN A 38 1.85 -12.71 13.44
N ARG A 39 1.85 -13.94 12.93
CA ARG A 39 0.78 -14.93 13.16
C ARG A 39 0.52 -15.21 14.65
N ASN A 40 1.55 -15.16 15.48
CA ASN A 40 1.47 -15.40 16.92
C ASN A 40 0.87 -14.22 17.70
N ASN A 41 0.72 -13.04 17.09
CA ASN A 41 0.09 -11.90 17.76
C ASN A 41 -1.33 -12.28 18.21
N PRO A 42 -1.78 -12.00 19.44
CA PRO A 42 -3.10 -12.44 19.92
C PRO A 42 -4.28 -11.73 19.21
N ILE A 43 -4.04 -10.60 18.54
CA ILE A 43 -5.09 -9.79 17.92
C ILE A 43 -5.54 -10.38 16.58
N THR A 44 -6.85 -10.50 16.40
CA THR A 44 -7.48 -11.00 15.16
C THR A 44 -7.91 -9.89 14.22
N SER A 45 -8.22 -8.71 14.75
CA SER A 45 -8.68 -7.56 13.97
C SER A 45 -8.38 -6.25 14.68
N LEU A 46 -8.10 -5.20 13.91
CA LEU A 46 -7.95 -3.82 14.36
C LEU A 46 -8.87 -2.91 13.55
N THR A 47 -9.26 -1.80 14.15
CA THR A 47 -9.95 -0.72 13.44
C THR A 47 -8.92 0.19 12.77
N ASN A 48 -9.34 0.93 11.74
CA ASN A 48 -8.48 1.93 11.10
C ASN A 48 -7.96 2.98 12.12
N PRO A 49 -8.79 3.57 13.00
CA PRO A 49 -8.30 4.45 14.06
C PRO A 49 -7.23 3.82 14.95
N ALA A 50 -7.40 2.57 15.39
CA ALA A 50 -6.42 1.91 16.26
C ALA A 50 -5.05 1.72 15.56
N VAL A 51 -5.05 1.35 14.27
CA VAL A 51 -3.80 1.28 13.49
C VAL A 51 -3.20 2.67 13.37
N ALA A 52 -4.02 3.69 13.11
CA ALA A 52 -3.55 5.06 12.98
C ALA A 52 -2.91 5.59 14.28
N ASP A 53 -3.52 5.29 15.43
CA ASP A 53 -3.00 5.65 16.76
C ASP A 53 -1.68 4.93 17.07
N MET A 54 -1.50 3.68 16.61
CA MET A 54 -0.20 3.00 16.69
C MET A 54 0.89 3.72 15.87
N TYR A 55 0.58 4.09 14.62
CA TYR A 55 1.53 4.78 13.73
C TYR A 55 1.76 6.25 14.11
N ARG A 56 0.83 6.89 14.83
CA ARG A 56 1.01 8.20 15.49
C ARG A 56 1.75 8.11 16.81
N GLY A 57 1.83 6.91 17.38
CA GLY A 57 2.52 6.68 18.62
C GLY A 57 1.71 6.85 19.90
N GLU A 58 0.41 6.85 19.77
CA GLU A 58 -0.54 6.93 20.86
C GLU A 58 -0.71 5.55 21.52
N ILE A 59 -0.62 4.48 20.74
CA ILE A 59 -0.61 3.09 21.21
C ILE A 59 0.78 2.47 21.00
N LEU A 60 1.46 2.12 22.09
CA LEU A 60 2.86 1.64 22.06
C LEU A 60 3.03 0.17 22.41
N HIS A 61 1.99 -0.44 22.98
CA HIS A 61 2.03 -1.82 23.46
C HIS A 61 0.80 -2.57 22.97
N TRP A 62 1.00 -3.83 22.65
CA TRP A 62 -0.05 -4.81 22.46
C TRP A 62 -0.73 -5.14 23.80
N PRO A 63 -1.96 -5.69 23.81
CA PRO A 63 -2.66 -6.02 25.06
C PRO A 63 -1.93 -7.01 25.97
N ASN A 64 -1.02 -7.81 25.42
CA ASN A 64 -0.16 -8.73 26.18
C ASN A 64 1.09 -8.06 26.78
N GLY A 65 1.28 -6.75 26.56
CA GLY A 65 2.42 -5.97 27.07
C GLY A 65 3.59 -5.86 26.10
N ASP A 66 3.61 -6.60 24.99
CA ASP A 66 4.69 -6.52 24.01
C ASP A 66 4.72 -5.15 23.33
N ARG A 67 5.92 -4.65 23.02
CA ARG A 67 6.07 -3.38 22.33
C ARG A 67 5.64 -3.49 20.86
N VAL A 68 4.87 -2.50 20.40
CA VAL A 68 4.54 -2.33 18.99
C VAL A 68 5.79 -1.90 18.21
N LYS A 69 6.13 -2.66 17.18
CA LYS A 69 7.26 -2.36 16.27
C LYS A 69 6.69 -2.00 14.90
N LEU A 70 6.76 -0.72 14.55
CA LEU A 70 6.19 -0.23 13.29
C LEU A 70 7.10 -0.58 12.12
N VAL A 71 6.54 -1.11 11.04
CA VAL A 71 7.19 -1.27 9.75
C VAL A 71 6.49 -0.35 8.76
N ASN A 72 7.28 0.44 8.04
CA ASN A 72 6.82 1.37 7.02
C ASN A 72 7.47 1.06 5.68
N ARG A 73 6.80 1.45 4.61
CA ARG A 73 7.37 1.44 3.26
C ARG A 73 8.22 2.70 3.03
N ASP A 74 9.14 2.64 2.07
CA ASP A 74 9.91 3.78 1.59
C ASP A 74 9.01 4.99 1.26
N ILE A 75 9.51 6.21 1.45
CA ILE A 75 8.73 7.44 1.21
C ILE A 75 8.20 7.57 -0.23
N SER A 76 8.95 7.02 -1.19
CA SER A 76 8.58 6.99 -2.61
C SER A 76 7.60 5.88 -2.96
N ALA A 77 7.31 4.96 -2.04
CA ALA A 77 6.44 3.83 -2.31
C ALA A 77 4.97 4.25 -2.36
N GLU A 78 4.29 3.81 -3.41
CA GLU A 78 2.86 4.06 -3.59
C GLU A 78 2.02 3.51 -2.42
N THR A 79 2.41 2.35 -1.89
CA THR A 79 1.78 1.75 -0.71
C THR A 79 1.87 2.65 0.53
N ARG A 80 2.97 3.37 0.73
CA ARG A 80 3.09 4.36 1.81
C ARG A 80 2.13 5.51 1.58
N ARG A 81 2.10 6.07 0.36
CA ARG A 81 1.22 7.17 -0.01
C ARG A 81 -0.24 6.82 0.29
N VAL A 82 -0.69 5.65 -0.15
CA VAL A 82 -2.06 5.16 0.09
C VAL A 82 -2.32 4.97 1.59
N PHE A 83 -1.42 4.30 2.32
CA PHE A 83 -1.57 4.08 3.76
C PHE A 83 -1.67 5.40 4.54
N TYR A 84 -0.77 6.34 4.28
CA TYR A 84 -0.74 7.63 4.96
C TYR A 84 -2.01 8.44 4.72
N LEU A 85 -2.51 8.47 3.48
CA LEU A 85 -3.72 9.22 3.16
C LEU A 85 -4.97 8.58 3.76
N ARG A 86 -5.08 7.24 3.71
CA ARG A 86 -6.32 6.52 4.09
C ARG A 86 -6.40 6.13 5.56
N VAL A 87 -5.26 5.94 6.21
CA VAL A 87 -5.19 5.50 7.61
C VAL A 87 -4.78 6.66 8.51
N LEU A 88 -3.76 7.41 8.11
CA LEU A 88 -3.20 8.47 8.95
C LEU A 88 -3.81 9.85 8.68
N ASN A 89 -4.58 10.00 7.60
CA ASN A 89 -5.05 11.28 7.08
C ASN A 89 -3.90 12.31 6.98
N ALA A 90 -2.76 11.85 6.44
CA ALA A 90 -1.51 12.58 6.44
C ALA A 90 -0.77 12.43 5.10
N ARG A 91 0.22 13.30 4.88
CA ARG A 91 1.13 13.18 3.73
C ARG A 91 2.20 12.12 4.01
N PRO A 92 2.71 11.39 3.00
CA PRO A 92 3.69 10.32 3.20
C PRO A 92 5.02 10.79 3.84
N ASP A 93 5.36 12.07 3.72
CA ASP A 93 6.54 12.70 4.33
C ASP A 93 6.32 13.15 5.78
N GLN A 94 5.08 13.11 6.27
CA GLN A 94 4.77 13.52 7.64
C GLN A 94 5.42 12.57 8.63
N VAL A 95 6.08 13.15 9.63
CA VAL A 95 6.69 12.39 10.72
C VAL A 95 5.88 12.57 11.99
N PHE A 96 5.59 11.45 12.64
CA PHE A 96 4.87 11.43 13.91
C PHE A 96 5.88 11.25 15.04
N TYR A 97 6.42 12.37 15.51
CA TYR A 97 7.27 12.41 16.71
C TYR A 97 6.43 12.75 17.94
N ARG A 98 6.75 12.12 19.07
CA ARG A 98 6.34 12.59 20.39
C ARG A 98 7.51 13.27 21.07
N GLU A 99 7.49 14.60 21.10
CA GLU A 99 8.41 15.38 21.93
C GLU A 99 8.29 14.94 23.40
N GLY A 100 9.42 14.82 24.09
CA GLY A 100 9.46 14.48 25.53
C GLY A 100 9.32 12.99 25.87
N THR A 101 9.25 12.09 24.88
CA THR A 101 9.30 10.64 25.14
C THR A 101 10.74 10.11 25.03
N PRO A 102 11.22 9.24 25.94
CA PRO A 102 12.60 8.73 25.91
C PRO A 102 12.94 7.90 24.67
N ILE A 103 11.95 7.48 23.86
CA ILE A 103 12.18 6.66 22.68
C ILE A 103 11.34 7.20 21.51
N PRO A 104 11.96 7.76 20.46
CA PRO A 104 11.26 8.05 19.22
C PRO A 104 10.65 6.77 18.69
N ILE A 105 9.44 6.86 18.17
CA ILE A 105 8.78 5.72 17.55
C ILE A 105 9.35 5.60 16.15
N GLN A 106 10.50 4.96 16.08
CA GLN A 106 11.19 4.75 14.83
C GLN A 106 10.57 3.53 14.15
N SER A 107 9.93 3.76 13.02
CA SER A 107 9.52 2.67 12.15
C SER A 107 10.72 2.13 11.39
N VAL A 108 10.81 0.81 11.27
CA VAL A 108 11.71 0.17 10.30
C VAL A 108 11.21 0.50 8.90
N ILE A 109 12.09 1.02 8.04
CA ILE A 109 11.75 1.35 6.66
C ILE A 109 12.21 0.22 5.74
N GLU A 110 11.26 -0.44 5.12
CA GLU A 110 11.53 -1.50 4.15
C GLU A 110 11.40 -0.99 2.72
N ARG A 111 12.24 -1.49 1.81
CA ARG A 111 12.26 -1.09 0.40
C ARG A 111 11.35 -1.90 -0.49
N THR A 112 11.04 -3.15 -0.12
CA THR A 112 10.09 -4.00 -0.84
C THR A 112 9.01 -4.55 0.08
N GLU A 113 7.86 -4.87 -0.49
CA GLU A 113 6.77 -5.48 0.29
C GLU A 113 7.14 -6.89 0.77
N ASP A 114 7.90 -7.64 -0.01
CA ASP A 114 8.42 -8.94 0.41
C ASP A 114 9.25 -8.83 1.69
N ALA A 115 10.02 -7.75 1.83
CA ALA A 115 10.79 -7.48 3.03
C ALA A 115 9.89 -7.12 4.22
N VAL A 116 8.80 -6.38 4.00
CA VAL A 116 7.78 -6.14 5.04
C VAL A 116 7.17 -7.46 5.52
N VAL A 117 6.72 -8.33 4.61
CA VAL A 117 6.11 -9.62 4.98
C VAL A 117 7.09 -10.47 5.79
N ARG A 118 8.34 -10.62 5.31
CA ARG A 118 9.37 -11.38 6.03
C ARG A 118 9.70 -10.78 7.39
N PHE A 119 9.86 -9.46 7.48
CA PHE A 119 10.16 -8.79 8.75
C PHE A 119 9.03 -9.02 9.76
N VAL A 120 7.78 -8.80 9.34
CA VAL A 120 6.61 -8.98 10.21
C VAL A 120 6.42 -10.46 10.60
N GLY A 121 6.69 -11.39 9.69
CA GLY A 121 6.60 -12.83 9.94
C GLY A 121 7.66 -13.34 10.93
N VAL A 122 8.82 -12.70 11.02
CA VAL A 122 9.91 -13.11 11.93
C VAL A 122 9.85 -12.35 13.26
N ILE A 123 9.49 -11.08 13.24
CA ILE A 123 9.60 -10.21 14.42
C ILE A 123 8.26 -10.12 15.15
N GLU A 124 8.17 -10.78 16.30
CA GLU A 124 7.02 -10.64 17.19
C GLU A 124 6.84 -9.18 17.65
N GLY A 125 5.58 -8.76 17.73
CA GLY A 125 5.18 -7.38 18.01
C GLY A 125 5.24 -6.44 16.80
N ALA A 126 5.71 -6.89 15.62
CA ALA A 126 5.72 -6.08 14.41
C ALA A 126 4.35 -5.93 13.77
N ILE A 127 4.10 -4.74 13.23
CA ILE A 127 2.95 -4.40 12.39
C ILE A 127 3.45 -3.68 11.13
N GLY A 128 2.91 -4.07 9.97
CA GLY A 128 3.25 -3.49 8.68
C GLY A 128 2.07 -3.50 7.73
N TYR A 129 2.25 -2.98 6.52
CA TYR A 129 1.23 -3.02 5.48
C TYR A 129 1.85 -3.32 4.12
N VAL A 130 1.09 -4.05 3.30
CA VAL A 130 1.41 -4.44 1.93
C VAL A 130 0.13 -4.46 1.10
N THR A 131 0.22 -4.57 -0.22
CA THR A 131 -0.98 -4.78 -1.02
C THR A 131 -1.56 -6.18 -0.84
N LEU A 132 -2.87 -6.33 -1.05
CA LEU A 132 -3.52 -7.64 -0.93
C LEU A 132 -3.03 -8.65 -1.96
N THR A 133 -2.75 -8.23 -3.21
CA THR A 133 -2.24 -9.12 -4.26
C THR A 133 -0.86 -9.62 -3.89
N LYS A 134 0.00 -8.77 -3.32
CA LYS A 134 1.29 -9.19 -2.82
C LYS A 134 1.14 -10.30 -1.80
N LEU A 135 0.31 -10.11 -0.78
CA LEU A 135 0.11 -11.11 0.27
C LEU A 135 -0.45 -12.42 -0.28
N LYS A 136 -1.45 -12.36 -1.17
CA LYS A 136 -2.04 -13.53 -1.85
C LYS A 136 -1.01 -14.28 -2.71
N THR A 137 -0.10 -13.56 -3.35
CA THR A 137 0.93 -14.15 -4.22
C THR A 137 2.03 -14.81 -3.42
N MET A 138 2.47 -14.20 -2.31
CA MET A 138 3.52 -14.77 -1.46
C MET A 138 3.08 -16.04 -0.74
N ARG A 139 1.79 -16.16 -0.37
CA ARG A 139 1.25 -17.30 0.40
C ARG A 139 2.04 -17.57 1.69
N ASP A 140 2.52 -16.51 2.32
CA ASP A 140 3.26 -16.57 3.57
C ASP A 140 2.29 -16.88 4.72
N ASP A 141 2.65 -17.86 5.55
CA ASP A 141 1.84 -18.34 6.65
C ASP A 141 2.36 -17.88 8.02
N GLN A 142 3.39 -17.03 8.06
CA GLN A 142 3.97 -16.44 9.27
C GLN A 142 3.33 -15.10 9.64
N VAL A 143 2.55 -14.53 8.74
CA VAL A 143 1.78 -13.30 8.98
C VAL A 143 0.28 -13.56 8.92
N LYS A 144 -0.48 -12.68 9.55
CA LYS A 144 -1.93 -12.62 9.41
C LYS A 144 -2.41 -11.19 9.23
N VAL A 145 -3.55 -11.06 8.58
CA VAL A 145 -4.20 -9.76 8.33
C VAL A 145 -5.04 -9.38 9.54
N VAL A 146 -4.93 -8.12 9.97
CA VAL A 146 -5.74 -7.54 11.05
C VAL A 146 -6.60 -6.37 10.59
N LEU A 147 -6.33 -5.80 9.41
CA LEU A 147 -7.18 -4.77 8.80
C LEU A 147 -7.02 -4.82 7.28
N ILE A 148 -8.13 -4.69 6.56
CA ILE A 148 -8.15 -4.39 5.13
C ILE A 148 -8.48 -2.92 4.97
N VAL A 149 -7.64 -2.20 4.23
CA VAL A 149 -7.89 -0.81 3.84
C VAL A 149 -8.32 -0.82 2.39
N GLU A 150 -9.63 -0.71 2.19
CA GLU A 150 -10.23 -0.81 0.87
C GLU A 150 -9.88 0.37 -0.05
N ASP A 151 -10.04 0.11 -1.35
CA ASP A 151 -10.13 1.15 -2.37
C ASP A 151 -11.56 1.73 -2.40
N PRO A 152 -11.73 3.06 -2.41
CA PRO A 152 -13.04 3.70 -2.55
C PRO A 152 -13.67 3.49 -3.94
#